data_AF-A0A1H3RYR1-F1
#
_entry.id   AF-A0A1H3RYR1-F1
#
_cell.length_a   1.000
_cell.length_b   1.000
_cell.length_c   1.000
_cell.angle_alpha   90.00
_cell.angle_beta   90.00
_cell.angle_gamma   90.00
#
_symmetry.space_group_name_H-M   'P 1'
#
loop_
_entity.id
_entity.type
_entity.pdbx_description
1 polymer ?
#
loop_
_entity_poly.entity_id
_entity_poly.type
_entity_poly.pdbx_seq_one_letter_code
_entity_poly.pdbx_strand_id
1 'polypeptide(L)'
;MEIGLREWLIVIGIIVIAGILFDGWRRMRGGKGKLKFRLDRSLSNLPDDDSSAELLGPPRVLDTHKEPQLDEHDLPSMSAPAREPRESGSKRGKRASEPQQGDLNLNLDLDGGPSFSSRDDDFPDETKASGYADKDQPQAEEVLVISVICRDAGGFKGPALLQNILESGLRFGEMDIFHRHESMAGNGEVLFSMANAVKPGVFDLDDIDHFSTPAVSFFLGLPGPRHPKQAFDVMVAAARKLSQELNGELKDDQRSVLTAQTIEHYRQRIVEFERRALTQKR
;
A
#
# COMPACT_ATOMS: atom_id res chain seq x y z
N MET A 1 -42.30 -42.87 40.46
CA MET A 1 -41.00 -42.20 40.70
C MET A 1 -41.28 -40.72 40.72
N GLU A 2 -41.34 -40.13 41.91
CA GLU A 2 -41.52 -38.68 42.09
C GLU A 2 -40.25 -38.01 41.54
N ILE A 3 -40.35 -37.27 40.43
CA ILE A 3 -39.22 -36.55 39.86
C ILE A 3 -38.89 -35.41 40.83
N GLY A 4 -37.73 -35.50 41.47
CA GLY A 4 -37.27 -34.48 42.41
C GLY A 4 -37.06 -33.14 41.73
N LEU A 5 -37.12 -32.06 42.52
CA LEU A 5 -36.85 -30.70 42.03
C LEU A 5 -35.45 -30.57 41.40
N ARG A 6 -34.51 -31.44 41.80
CA ARG A 6 -33.16 -31.53 41.23
C ARG A 6 -33.18 -32.10 39.82
N GLU A 7 -33.88 -33.20 39.57
CA GLU A 7 -34.06 -33.74 38.21
C GLU A 7 -34.73 -32.71 37.28
N TRP A 8 -35.72 -31.97 37.77
CA TRP A 8 -36.36 -30.91 36.98
C TRP A 8 -35.41 -29.78 36.59
N LEU A 9 -34.53 -29.35 37.50
CA LEU A 9 -33.53 -28.33 37.21
C LEU A 9 -32.49 -28.81 36.18
N ILE A 10 -32.09 -30.09 36.24
CA ILE A 10 -31.17 -30.68 35.27
C ILE A 10 -31.83 -30.75 33.88
N VAL A 11 -33.09 -31.16 33.80
CA VAL A 11 -33.83 -31.23 32.53
C VAL A 11 -34.00 -29.85 31.90
N ILE A 12 -34.37 -28.84 32.69
CA ILE A 12 -34.49 -27.46 32.20
C ILE A 12 -33.12 -26.92 31.72
N GLY A 13 -32.04 -27.20 32.46
CA GLY A 13 -30.69 -26.81 32.07
C GLY A 13 -30.27 -27.39 30.72
N ILE A 14 -30.55 -28.67 30.48
CA ILE A 14 -30.26 -29.34 29.20
C ILE A 14 -31.07 -28.71 28.06
N ILE A 15 -32.35 -28.38 28.31
CA ILE A 15 -33.21 -27.73 27.30
C ILE A 15 -32.68 -26.34 26.92
N VAL A 16 -32.19 -25.55 27.88
CA VAL A 16 -31.63 -24.22 27.61
C VAL A 16 -30.35 -24.33 26.79
N ILE A 17 -29.43 -25.23 27.16
CA ILE A 17 -28.18 -25.46 26.43
C ILE A 17 -28.47 -25.94 25.00
N ALA A 18 -29.40 -26.87 24.85
CA ALA A 18 -29.84 -27.36 23.54
C ALA A 18 -30.45 -26.24 22.68
N GLY A 19 -31.22 -25.32 23.29
CA GLY A 19 -31.78 -24.15 22.62
C GLY A 19 -30.72 -23.20 22.07
N ILE A 20 -29.68 -22.90 22.86
CA ILE A 20 -28.56 -22.04 22.43
C ILE A 20 -27.75 -22.69 21.30
N LEU A 21 -27.45 -23.99 21.43
CA LEU A 21 -26.76 -24.74 20.38
C LEU A 21 -27.60 -24.83 19.09
N PHE A 22 -28.91 -25.02 19.22
CA PHE A 22 -29.81 -25.05 18.08
C PHE A 22 -29.92 -23.69 17.40
N ASP A 23 -29.96 -22.58 18.13
CA ASP A 23 -30.00 -21.25 17.53
C ASP A 23 -28.66 -20.88 16.86
N GLY A 24 -27.52 -21.22 17.48
CA GLY A 24 -26.20 -21.10 16.86
C GLY A 24 -26.07 -21.91 15.58
N TRP A 25 -26.55 -23.15 15.59
CA TRP A 25 -26.57 -24.03 14.41
C TRP A 25 -27.54 -23.53 13.33
N ARG A 26 -28.72 -23.05 13.71
CA ARG A 26 -29.72 -22.47 12.80
C ARG A 26 -29.16 -21.23 12.10
N ARG A 27 -28.45 -20.38 12.83
CA ARG A 27 -27.79 -19.19 12.26
C ARG A 27 -26.73 -19.56 11.22
N MET A 28 -25.93 -20.59 11.48
CA MET A 28 -24.88 -21.03 10.54
C MET A 28 -25.43 -21.78 9.32
N ARG A 29 -26.62 -22.40 9.41
CA ARG A 29 -27.19 -23.16 8.28
C ARG A 29 -27.91 -22.33 7.22
N GLY A 30 -28.12 -21.03 7.46
CA GLY A 30 -28.79 -20.11 6.52
C GLY A 30 -27.98 -19.73 5.27
N GLY A 31 -26.71 -20.13 5.15
CA GLY A 31 -25.80 -19.74 4.07
C GLY A 31 -25.40 -20.83 3.07
N LYS A 32 -26.27 -21.81 2.75
CA LYS A 32 -25.92 -22.88 1.79
C LYS A 32 -26.40 -22.58 0.37
N GLY A 33 -25.66 -21.72 -0.33
CA GLY A 33 -25.73 -21.61 -1.79
C GLY A 33 -25.18 -22.88 -2.46
N LYS A 34 -26.06 -23.65 -3.11
CA LYS A 34 -25.67 -24.76 -4.00
C LYS A 34 -25.03 -24.20 -5.27
N LEU A 35 -23.70 -24.15 -5.34
CA LEU A 35 -23.00 -24.02 -6.62
C LEU A 35 -22.62 -25.42 -7.11
N LYS A 36 -23.44 -25.92 -8.05
CA LYS A 36 -23.14 -27.11 -8.84
C LYS A 36 -22.02 -26.75 -9.83
N PHE A 37 -20.79 -27.13 -9.53
CA PHE A 37 -19.70 -27.08 -10.50
C PHE A 37 -19.90 -28.24 -11.49
N ARG A 38 -20.34 -27.92 -12.71
CA ARG A 38 -20.11 -28.80 -13.87
C ARG A 38 -18.80 -28.35 -14.50
N LEU A 39 -17.76 -29.13 -14.29
CA LEU A 39 -16.49 -28.99 -14.99
C LEU A 39 -16.65 -29.78 -16.31
N ASP A 40 -16.97 -29.07 -17.40
CA ASP A 40 -16.89 -29.66 -18.74
C ASP A 40 -15.43 -29.73 -19.16
N ARG A 41 -15.01 -30.94 -19.56
CA ARG A 41 -13.64 -31.32 -19.90
C ARG A 41 -13.42 -31.01 -21.37
N SER A 42 -13.13 -29.75 -21.69
CA SER A 42 -12.76 -29.34 -23.05
C SER A 42 -11.67 -28.26 -23.05
N LEU A 43 -10.47 -28.65 -22.60
CA LEU A 43 -9.23 -27.89 -22.82
C LEU A 43 -8.07 -28.88 -23.07
N SER A 44 -8.30 -29.80 -23.99
CA SER A 44 -7.24 -30.68 -24.51
C SER A 44 -7.47 -30.84 -26.00
N ASN A 45 -7.08 -29.80 -26.74
CA ASN A 45 -6.65 -29.84 -28.15
C ASN A 45 -6.47 -28.39 -28.66
N LEU A 46 -5.26 -27.87 -28.51
CA LEU A 46 -4.70 -26.89 -29.45
C LEU A 46 -3.33 -27.41 -29.88
N PRO A 47 -3.07 -27.53 -31.20
CA PRO A 47 -1.75 -27.87 -31.70
C PRO A 47 -0.81 -26.66 -31.60
N ASP A 48 0.46 -26.94 -31.33
CA ASP A 48 1.58 -26.02 -31.45
C ASP A 48 1.67 -25.51 -32.90
N ASP A 49 1.74 -24.19 -33.08
CA ASP A 49 2.17 -23.57 -34.33
C ASP A 49 3.32 -22.59 -34.08
N ASP A 50 4.25 -22.66 -35.01
CA ASP A 50 5.64 -22.25 -34.94
C ASP A 50 5.80 -20.80 -35.45
N SER A 51 6.87 -20.13 -35.01
CA SER A 51 7.57 -19.07 -35.75
C SER A 51 6.82 -17.80 -36.20
N SER A 52 7.02 -16.67 -35.50
CA SER A 52 6.99 -15.30 -36.09
C SER A 52 7.64 -14.25 -35.16
N ALA A 53 8.96 -14.33 -34.99
CA ALA A 53 9.76 -13.31 -34.31
C ALA A 53 10.23 -12.23 -35.31
N GLU A 54 9.36 -11.33 -35.75
CA GLU A 54 9.74 -10.17 -36.59
C GLU A 54 8.85 -8.93 -36.35
N LEU A 55 8.67 -8.50 -35.10
CA LEU A 55 8.00 -7.21 -34.82
C LEU A 55 8.72 -6.35 -33.77
N LEU A 56 10.05 -6.35 -33.80
CA LEU A 56 10.88 -5.33 -33.14
C LEU A 56 11.62 -4.54 -34.21
N GLY A 57 11.00 -3.45 -34.67
CA GLY A 57 11.67 -2.47 -35.54
C GLY A 57 12.75 -1.71 -34.76
N PRO A 58 13.84 -1.26 -35.42
CA PRO A 58 14.90 -0.52 -34.75
C PRO A 58 14.41 0.85 -34.24
N PRO A 59 14.88 1.30 -33.07
CA PRO A 59 14.45 2.56 -32.45
C PRO A 59 14.89 3.77 -33.28
N ARG A 60 13.98 4.72 -33.52
CA ARG A 60 14.29 6.01 -34.16
C ARG A 60 14.81 7.00 -33.11
N VAL A 61 16.00 7.54 -33.35
CA VAL A 61 16.62 8.62 -32.58
C VAL A 61 15.96 9.95 -32.97
N LEU A 62 15.44 10.70 -31.99
CA LEU A 62 14.94 12.07 -32.17
C LEU A 62 16.11 13.05 -32.05
N ASP A 63 16.39 13.79 -33.11
CA ASP A 63 17.30 14.94 -33.10
C ASP A 63 16.76 16.03 -32.17
N THR A 64 17.36 16.17 -31.00
CA THR A 64 17.18 17.33 -30.11
C THR A 64 18.16 18.41 -30.55
N HIS A 65 17.73 19.30 -31.45
CA HIS A 65 18.29 20.64 -31.59
C HIS A 65 17.23 21.58 -32.18
N LYS A 66 16.41 22.16 -31.29
CA LYS A 66 15.71 23.42 -31.57
C LYS A 66 15.46 24.14 -30.24
N GLU A 67 16.38 25.00 -29.85
CA GLU A 67 16.13 25.96 -28.78
C GLU A 67 15.04 26.94 -29.24
N PRO A 68 13.98 27.17 -28.44
CA PRO A 68 13.02 28.23 -28.71
C PRO A 68 13.68 29.58 -28.40
N GLN A 69 13.78 30.45 -29.42
CA GLN A 69 14.14 31.85 -29.19
C GLN A 69 13.00 32.52 -28.42
N LEU A 70 13.33 33.08 -27.25
CA LEU A 70 12.44 33.94 -26.50
C LEU A 70 12.60 35.37 -27.04
N ASP A 71 11.56 35.88 -27.70
CA ASP A 71 11.49 37.29 -28.10
C ASP A 71 11.29 38.17 -26.87
N GLU A 72 12.24 39.09 -26.63
CA GLU A 72 12.34 39.96 -25.45
C GLU A 72 11.31 41.13 -25.43
N HIS A 73 10.37 41.16 -26.37
CA HIS A 73 9.50 42.32 -26.60
C HIS A 73 8.09 42.25 -25.96
N ASP A 74 7.76 41.20 -25.20
CA ASP A 74 6.42 41.02 -24.62
C ASP A 74 6.40 40.94 -23.08
N LEU A 75 7.30 41.66 -22.41
CA LEU A 75 7.29 41.79 -20.95
C LEU A 75 6.54 43.07 -20.51
N PRO A 76 5.50 42.95 -19.66
CA PRO A 76 4.83 44.12 -19.10
C PRO A 76 5.72 44.85 -18.08
N SER A 77 5.92 46.16 -18.30
CA SER A 77 6.63 47.07 -17.40
C SER A 77 5.84 47.29 -16.10
N MET A 78 6.28 46.66 -15.00
CA MET A 78 5.72 46.89 -13.67
C MET A 78 6.55 47.93 -12.91
N SER A 79 6.01 49.14 -12.81
CA SER A 79 6.53 50.24 -12.02
C SER A 79 6.38 49.96 -10.51
N ALA A 80 7.48 49.94 -9.76
CA ALA A 80 7.45 49.98 -8.30
C ALA A 80 7.49 51.44 -7.81
N PRO A 81 6.63 51.85 -6.84
CA PRO A 81 6.66 53.20 -6.31
C PRO A 81 7.82 53.42 -5.34
N ALA A 82 8.37 54.62 -5.43
CA ALA A 82 9.52 55.14 -4.71
C ALA A 82 9.34 55.16 -3.18
N ARG A 83 10.43 54.89 -2.46
CA ARG A 83 10.58 55.21 -1.04
C ARG A 83 11.86 56.00 -0.83
N GLU A 84 11.70 57.20 -0.27
CA GLU A 84 12.72 58.21 0.00
C GLU A 84 13.57 57.94 1.26
N PRO A 85 14.69 58.68 1.48
CA PRO A 85 15.95 58.13 1.97
C PRO A 85 16.23 58.41 3.45
N ARG A 86 17.16 57.63 4.05
CA ARG A 86 17.87 58.02 5.28
C ARG A 86 19.38 57.77 5.16
N GLU A 87 20.11 58.85 5.38
CA GLU A 87 21.57 58.96 5.42
C GLU A 87 22.18 58.45 6.75
N SER A 88 23.52 58.44 6.75
CA SER A 88 24.51 58.19 7.82
C SER A 88 25.04 56.75 7.83
N GLY A 89 26.31 56.45 7.54
CA GLY A 89 27.49 57.25 7.25
C GLY A 89 28.74 56.38 7.48
N SER A 90 29.67 56.36 6.51
CA SER A 90 31.13 56.07 6.58
C SER A 90 31.64 54.91 7.48
N LYS A 91 32.50 53.95 7.08
CA LYS A 91 33.79 54.06 6.37
C LYS A 91 34.27 52.68 5.87
N ARG A 92 34.62 52.62 4.57
CA ARG A 92 35.93 52.20 3.99
C ARG A 92 36.63 50.92 4.47
N GLY A 93 36.76 49.94 3.56
CA GLY A 93 37.80 48.90 3.61
C GLY A 93 37.75 47.91 2.44
N LYS A 94 38.67 48.05 1.47
CA LYS A 94 38.90 47.15 0.32
C LYS A 94 39.19 45.71 0.73
N ARG A 95 38.71 44.72 -0.03
CA ARG A 95 39.53 43.73 -0.77
C ARG A 95 38.66 42.76 -1.58
N ALA A 96 39.18 42.43 -2.76
CA ALA A 96 38.66 41.47 -3.72
C ALA A 96 38.99 40.03 -3.31
N SER A 97 38.11 39.08 -3.66
CA SER A 97 38.46 37.72 -4.10
C SER A 97 37.20 36.90 -4.41
N GLU A 98 37.16 36.29 -5.59
CA GLU A 98 36.20 35.27 -6.04
C GLU A 98 36.16 34.05 -5.10
N PRO A 99 35.02 33.33 -4.99
CA PRO A 99 35.01 31.98 -4.45
C PRO A 99 35.35 30.98 -5.57
N GLN A 100 36.53 30.39 -5.46
CA GLN A 100 37.01 29.30 -6.32
C GLN A 100 36.52 27.95 -5.77
N GLN A 101 36.07 27.12 -6.70
CA GLN A 101 35.52 25.78 -6.54
C GLN A 101 36.58 24.84 -5.93
N GLY A 102 36.25 24.19 -4.81
CA GLY A 102 37.15 23.31 -4.07
C GLY A 102 37.24 21.92 -4.71
N ASP A 103 38.40 21.66 -5.29
CA ASP A 103 38.87 20.38 -5.82
C ASP A 103 39.49 19.56 -4.66
N LEU A 104 38.96 18.36 -4.37
CA LEU A 104 39.47 17.48 -3.31
C LEU A 104 40.18 16.28 -3.95
N ASN A 105 41.47 16.49 -4.22
CA ASN A 105 42.40 15.44 -4.64
C ASN A 105 42.90 14.67 -3.40
N LEU A 106 42.39 13.46 -3.19
CA LEU A 106 42.86 12.50 -2.18
C LEU A 106 43.88 11.55 -2.82
N ASN A 107 45.16 11.83 -2.63
CA ASN A 107 46.24 10.91 -2.96
C ASN A 107 46.54 10.03 -1.74
N LEU A 108 46.20 8.74 -1.82
CA LEU A 108 46.61 7.74 -0.84
C LEU A 108 47.11 6.48 -1.56
N ASP A 109 48.40 6.49 -1.87
CA ASP A 109 49.18 5.32 -2.27
C ASP A 109 49.66 4.57 -1.02
N LEU A 110 49.29 3.30 -0.84
CA LEU A 110 50.21 2.16 -0.71
C LEU A 110 49.49 0.84 -0.39
N ASP A 111 49.67 -0.11 -1.31
CA ASP A 111 50.01 -1.54 -1.14
C ASP A 111 49.30 -2.46 -0.13
N GLY A 112 48.85 -3.60 -0.65
CA GLY A 112 48.76 -4.87 0.10
C GLY A 112 47.45 -5.64 -0.02
N GLY A 113 47.21 -6.30 -1.16
CA GLY A 113 46.12 -7.27 -1.30
C GLY A 113 46.34 -8.54 -0.46
N PRO A 114 45.24 -9.23 -0.09
CA PRO A 114 45.05 -10.54 -0.68
C PRO A 114 43.67 -10.71 -1.33
N SER A 115 43.71 -11.40 -2.47
CA SER A 115 42.59 -11.87 -3.29
C SER A 115 41.57 -12.67 -2.48
N PHE A 116 40.33 -12.18 -2.41
CA PHE A 116 39.17 -13.02 -2.10
C PHE A 116 38.32 -13.17 -3.35
N SER A 117 38.29 -14.43 -3.78
CA SER A 117 37.54 -15.02 -4.86
C SER A 117 36.09 -14.56 -4.93
N SER A 118 35.66 -14.25 -6.15
CA SER A 118 34.30 -14.28 -6.65
C SER A 118 33.53 -15.47 -6.06
N ARG A 119 32.50 -15.15 -5.27
CA ARG A 119 31.40 -16.06 -5.00
C ARG A 119 30.22 -15.54 -5.79
N ASP A 120 29.82 -16.32 -6.78
CA ASP A 120 28.52 -16.27 -7.40
C ASP A 120 27.47 -16.48 -6.30
N ASP A 121 26.84 -15.41 -5.84
CA ASP A 121 25.59 -15.47 -5.10
C ASP A 121 24.45 -15.27 -6.11
N ASP A 122 24.04 -16.41 -6.64
CA ASP A 122 22.79 -16.64 -7.37
C ASP A 122 21.63 -16.31 -6.43
N PHE A 123 21.14 -15.06 -6.48
CA PHE A 123 19.87 -14.67 -5.88
C PHE A 123 18.76 -14.88 -6.92
N PRO A 124 17.94 -15.94 -6.82
CA PRO A 124 16.71 -15.99 -7.58
C PRO A 124 15.75 -14.91 -7.06
N ASP A 125 15.40 -13.99 -7.96
CA ASP A 125 14.28 -13.07 -7.83
C ASP A 125 12.97 -13.87 -7.67
N GLU A 126 12.56 -14.10 -6.43
CA GLU A 126 11.19 -14.47 -6.09
C GLU A 126 10.55 -13.34 -5.27
N THR A 127 10.23 -12.25 -5.95
CA THR A 127 9.14 -11.35 -5.52
C THR A 127 7.79 -12.03 -5.81
N LYS A 128 7.55 -13.22 -5.25
CA LYS A 128 6.21 -13.76 -5.09
C LYS A 128 5.61 -13.08 -3.87
N ALA A 129 4.70 -12.15 -4.12
CA ALA A 129 3.71 -11.73 -3.14
C ALA A 129 3.13 -13.00 -2.49
N SER A 130 3.52 -13.23 -1.23
CA SER A 130 3.11 -14.41 -0.49
C SER A 130 1.61 -14.37 -0.30
N GLY A 131 0.93 -15.25 -1.04
CA GLY A 131 -0.52 -15.41 -1.01
C GLY A 131 -0.99 -15.84 0.38
N TYR A 132 -1.70 -14.93 1.04
CA TYR A 132 -2.68 -15.29 2.04
C TYR A 132 -4.04 -15.37 1.33
N ALA A 133 -4.26 -16.49 0.63
CA ALA A 133 -5.57 -16.81 0.06
C ALA A 133 -6.36 -17.63 1.09
N ASP A 134 -7.16 -16.94 1.91
CA ASP A 134 -8.29 -17.58 2.59
C ASP A 134 -9.50 -17.63 1.65
N LYS A 135 -10.25 -18.73 1.73
CA LYS A 135 -11.03 -19.29 0.62
C LYS A 135 -12.46 -18.76 0.45
N ASP A 136 -12.81 -17.62 1.03
CA ASP A 136 -14.17 -17.07 0.97
C ASP A 136 -14.28 -15.57 0.63
N GLN A 137 -13.18 -14.91 0.22
CA GLN A 137 -13.24 -13.59 -0.42
C GLN A 137 -13.33 -13.74 -1.95
N PRO A 138 -14.09 -12.86 -2.65
CA PRO A 138 -14.04 -12.82 -4.11
C PRO A 138 -12.57 -12.67 -4.52
N GLN A 139 -12.08 -13.57 -5.37
CA GLN A 139 -10.68 -13.57 -5.80
C GLN A 139 -10.38 -12.19 -6.39
N ALA A 140 -9.57 -11.40 -5.69
CA ALA A 140 -9.17 -10.09 -6.18
C ALA A 140 -8.37 -10.30 -7.46
N GLU A 141 -8.92 -9.83 -8.59
CA GLU A 141 -8.29 -9.86 -9.90
C GLU A 141 -7.12 -8.88 -9.96
N GLU A 142 -7.25 -7.73 -9.28
CA GLU A 142 -6.17 -6.76 -9.10
C GLU A 142 -6.05 -6.33 -7.63
N VAL A 143 -4.82 -6.17 -7.13
CA VAL A 143 -4.54 -5.67 -5.78
C VAL A 143 -3.66 -4.44 -5.88
N LEU A 144 -4.12 -3.34 -5.27
CA LEU A 144 -3.35 -2.11 -5.13
C LEU A 144 -2.71 -2.09 -3.75
N VAL A 145 -1.42 -1.78 -3.67
CA VAL A 145 -0.65 -1.80 -2.42
C VAL A 145 0.01 -0.44 -2.19
N ILE A 146 -0.09 0.07 -0.96
CA ILE A 146 0.65 1.25 -0.49
C ILE A 146 1.32 0.86 0.82
N SER A 147 2.63 1.04 0.92
CA SER A 147 3.39 0.76 2.14
C SER A 147 3.78 2.05 2.84
N VAL A 148 3.79 2.02 4.17
CA VAL A 148 4.33 3.08 5.02
C VAL A 148 5.51 2.50 5.78
N ILE A 149 6.69 3.07 5.58
CA ILE A 149 7.96 2.59 6.16
C ILE A 149 8.45 3.59 7.20
N CYS A 150 8.82 3.15 8.38
CA CYS A 150 9.36 4.01 9.42
C CYS A 150 10.75 4.53 9.00
N ARG A 151 11.01 5.83 9.20
CA ARG A 151 12.35 6.40 8.98
C ARG A 151 13.32 6.02 10.09
N ASP A 152 12.80 5.74 11.29
CA ASP A 152 13.61 5.43 12.46
C ASP A 152 14.01 3.95 12.49
N ALA A 153 15.25 3.68 12.90
CA ALA A 153 15.77 2.32 13.08
C ALA A 153 14.98 1.51 14.13
N GLY A 154 14.25 2.19 15.02
CA GLY A 154 13.43 1.57 16.06
C GLY A 154 12.05 1.10 15.61
N GLY A 155 11.63 1.40 14.38
CA GLY A 155 10.31 1.07 13.84
C GLY A 155 9.15 1.84 14.50
N PHE A 156 7.94 1.60 14.00
CA PHE A 156 6.71 2.12 14.59
C PHE A 156 6.40 1.40 15.89
N LYS A 157 6.31 2.17 16.99
CA LYS A 157 5.87 1.68 18.29
C LYS A 157 4.41 1.23 18.23
N GLY A 158 4.14 0.02 18.72
CA GLY A 158 2.82 -0.60 18.69
C GLY A 158 1.68 0.28 19.23
N PRO A 159 1.80 0.93 20.41
CA PRO A 159 0.70 1.73 20.95
C PRO A 159 0.40 2.97 20.12
N ALA A 160 1.44 3.67 19.65
CA ALA A 160 1.29 4.84 18.78
C ALA A 160 0.73 4.47 17.41
N LEU A 161 1.15 3.32 16.87
CA LEU A 161 0.64 2.76 15.63
C LEU A 161 -0.85 2.40 15.77
N LEU A 162 -1.22 1.65 16.81
CA LEU A 162 -2.59 1.24 17.08
C LEU A 162 -3.53 2.44 17.20
N GLN A 163 -3.13 3.47 17.96
CA GLN A 163 -3.92 4.69 18.10
C GLN A 163 -4.23 5.33 16.73
N ASN A 164 -3.20 5.53 15.90
CA ASN A 164 -3.36 6.14 14.58
C ASN A 164 -4.23 5.30 13.63
N ILE A 165 -4.13 3.98 13.71
CA ILE A 165 -4.94 3.03 12.94
C ILE A 165 -6.43 3.14 13.34
N LEU A 166 -6.72 3.15 14.65
CA LEU A 166 -8.08 3.22 15.16
C LEU A 166 -8.73 4.58 14.89
N GLU A 167 -7.97 5.67 14.98
CA GLU A 167 -8.41 7.02 14.61
C GLU A 167 -8.67 7.15 13.10
N SER A 168 -7.89 6.44 12.29
CA SER A 168 -8.13 6.29 10.86
C SER A 168 -9.29 5.35 10.56
N GLY A 169 -10.01 4.88 11.59
CA GLY A 169 -11.23 4.07 11.53
C GLY A 169 -11.04 2.64 11.02
N LEU A 170 -9.81 2.14 11.02
CA LEU A 170 -9.56 0.72 10.83
C LEU A 170 -9.91 -0.04 12.11
N ARG A 171 -10.32 -1.30 11.97
CA ARG A 171 -10.66 -2.20 13.08
C ARG A 171 -9.91 -3.50 12.91
N PHE A 172 -9.42 -4.04 14.02
CA PHE A 172 -8.84 -5.38 14.03
C PHE A 172 -9.94 -6.39 13.71
N GLY A 173 -9.64 -7.37 12.86
CA GLY A 173 -10.64 -8.33 12.40
C GLY A 173 -10.02 -9.65 11.96
N GLU A 174 -10.53 -10.18 10.85
CA GLU A 174 -10.12 -11.47 10.31
C GLU A 174 -8.62 -11.50 10.01
N MET A 175 -8.02 -12.69 10.08
CA MET A 175 -6.61 -12.94 9.76
C MET A 175 -5.62 -12.13 10.62
N ASP A 176 -6.04 -11.67 11.80
CA ASP A 176 -5.22 -10.88 12.75
C ASP A 176 -4.60 -9.62 12.12
N ILE A 177 -5.35 -8.99 11.22
CA ILE A 177 -5.00 -7.75 10.54
C ILE A 177 -6.09 -6.69 10.71
N PHE A 178 -5.82 -5.48 10.22
CA PHE A 178 -6.75 -4.38 10.32
C PHE A 178 -7.55 -4.20 9.03
N HIS A 179 -8.84 -3.95 9.17
CA HIS A 179 -9.76 -3.71 8.07
C HIS A 179 -10.47 -2.38 8.23
N ARG A 180 -10.54 -1.62 7.14
CA ARG A 180 -11.40 -0.45 7.05
C ARG A 180 -12.76 -0.89 6.54
N HIS A 181 -13.81 -0.59 7.28
CA HIS A 181 -15.19 -0.81 6.83
C HIS A 181 -15.81 0.49 6.32
N GLU A 182 -16.94 0.37 5.61
CA GLU A 182 -17.75 1.52 5.17
C GLU A 182 -18.14 2.42 6.36
N SER A 183 -18.54 1.82 7.49
CA SER A 183 -18.81 2.54 8.72
C SER A 183 -17.59 2.62 9.64
N MET A 184 -17.41 3.77 10.31
CA MET A 184 -16.44 3.95 11.39
C MET A 184 -16.69 3.00 12.59
N ALA A 185 -17.89 2.43 12.71
CA ALA A 185 -18.20 1.45 13.74
C ALA A 185 -17.64 0.05 13.43
N GLY A 186 -17.07 -0.18 12.24
CA GLY A 186 -16.67 -1.51 11.79
C GLY A 186 -17.80 -2.32 11.15
N ASN A 187 -18.90 -1.66 10.76
CA ASN A 187 -20.02 -2.29 10.07
C ASN A 187 -19.94 -2.03 8.56
N GLY A 188 -20.46 -2.98 7.78
CA GLY A 188 -20.52 -2.88 6.31
C GLY A 188 -19.48 -3.76 5.64
N GLU A 189 -19.27 -3.54 4.34
CA GLU A 189 -18.22 -4.22 3.58
C GLU A 189 -16.83 -3.67 3.91
N VAL A 190 -15.81 -4.51 3.75
CA VAL A 190 -14.40 -4.09 3.89
C VAL A 190 -14.02 -3.27 2.66
N LEU A 191 -13.62 -2.03 2.89
CA LEU A 191 -13.10 -1.13 1.88
C LEU A 191 -11.68 -1.53 1.47
N PHE A 192 -10.78 -1.59 2.45
CA PHE A 192 -9.39 -1.99 2.28
C PHE A 192 -8.85 -2.54 3.60
N SER A 193 -7.70 -3.19 3.53
CA SER A 193 -7.08 -3.86 4.67
C SER A 193 -5.66 -3.35 4.86
N MET A 194 -5.11 -3.58 6.05
CA MET A 194 -3.77 -3.18 6.43
C MET A 194 -3.10 -4.29 7.22
N ALA A 195 -1.92 -4.70 6.77
CA ALA A 195 -1.11 -5.76 7.34
C ALA A 195 0.27 -5.24 7.75
N ASN A 196 0.93 -5.99 8.62
CA ASN A 196 2.32 -5.77 8.95
C ASN A 196 3.20 -6.14 7.72
N ALA A 197 4.24 -5.36 7.42
CA ALA A 197 5.17 -5.69 6.33
C ALA A 197 6.18 -6.79 6.72
N VAL A 198 6.29 -7.10 8.02
CA VAL A 198 7.14 -8.17 8.54
C VAL A 198 6.35 -9.47 8.62
N LYS A 199 6.93 -10.58 8.17
CA LYS A 199 6.33 -11.91 8.30
C LYS A 199 6.09 -12.25 9.78
N PRO A 200 4.90 -12.74 10.16
CA PRO A 200 3.86 -13.33 9.32
C PRO A 200 2.79 -12.35 8.78
N GLY A 201 2.95 -11.04 8.95
CA GLY A 201 2.02 -10.03 8.43
C GLY A 201 0.87 -9.67 9.35
N VAL A 202 0.80 -10.29 10.53
CA VAL A 202 -0.24 -10.09 11.54
C VAL A 202 0.15 -9.05 12.60
N PHE A 203 -0.84 -8.61 13.37
CA PHE A 203 -0.67 -7.78 14.55
C PHE A 203 -1.08 -8.56 15.80
N ASP A 204 -0.16 -8.69 16.74
CA ASP A 204 -0.46 -9.23 18.06
C ASP A 204 -0.90 -8.07 18.97
N LEU A 205 -2.17 -8.08 19.37
CA LEU A 205 -2.74 -7.07 20.26
C LEU A 205 -2.39 -7.33 21.72
N ASP A 206 -2.04 -8.57 22.09
CA ASP A 206 -1.76 -8.94 23.48
C ASP A 206 -0.38 -8.42 23.92
N ASP A 207 0.58 -8.32 23.00
CA ASP A 207 1.92 -7.75 23.24
C ASP A 207 2.14 -6.39 22.55
N ILE A 208 1.07 -5.61 22.35
CA ILE A 208 1.15 -4.35 21.60
C ILE A 208 2.10 -3.32 22.25
N ASP A 209 2.30 -3.38 23.57
CA ASP A 209 3.15 -2.45 24.31
C ASP A 209 4.65 -2.60 23.97
N HIS A 210 5.11 -3.83 23.70
CA HIS A 210 6.49 -4.10 23.28
C HIS A 210 6.61 -4.29 21.76
N PHE A 211 5.49 -4.37 21.05
CA PHE A 211 5.47 -4.52 19.61
C PHE A 211 6.12 -3.32 18.90
N SER A 212 6.95 -3.61 17.91
CA SER A 212 7.42 -2.63 16.95
C SER A 212 7.46 -3.23 15.56
N THR A 213 7.08 -2.45 14.55
CA THR A 213 7.19 -2.85 13.16
C THR A 213 7.89 -1.79 12.30
N PRO A 214 8.85 -2.18 11.44
CA PRO A 214 9.50 -1.25 10.53
C PRO A 214 8.56 -0.70 9.45
N ALA A 215 7.50 -1.43 9.08
CA ALA A 215 6.61 -1.01 8.01
C ALA A 215 5.24 -1.69 8.10
N VAL A 216 4.23 -0.98 7.60
CA VAL A 216 2.87 -1.50 7.40
C VAL A 216 2.45 -1.33 5.95
N SER A 217 1.60 -2.20 5.45
CA SER A 217 1.13 -2.16 4.06
C SER A 217 -0.38 -2.17 4.01
N PHE A 218 -0.94 -1.21 3.29
CA PHE A 218 -2.35 -1.10 2.95
C PHE A 218 -2.58 -1.79 1.61
N PHE A 219 -3.67 -2.54 1.51
CA PHE A 219 -4.05 -3.23 0.29
C PHE A 219 -5.54 -3.12 0.01
N LEU A 220 -5.85 -2.85 -1.26
CA LEU A 220 -7.20 -2.72 -1.80
C LEU A 220 -7.36 -3.74 -2.93
N GLY A 221 -8.23 -4.74 -2.71
CA GLY A 221 -8.57 -5.73 -3.73
C GLY A 221 -9.69 -5.24 -4.65
N LEU A 222 -9.60 -5.57 -5.94
CA LEU A 222 -10.61 -5.34 -6.97
C LEU A 222 -11.00 -6.70 -7.59
N PRO A 223 -12.29 -7.03 -7.80
CA PRO A 223 -13.49 -6.24 -7.48
C PRO A 223 -13.80 -6.32 -5.99
N GLY A 224 -13.55 -5.24 -5.25
CA GLY A 224 -13.80 -5.17 -3.82
C GLY A 224 -15.04 -4.34 -3.53
N PRO A 225 -14.91 -3.09 -3.05
CA PRO A 225 -16.05 -2.32 -2.57
C PRO A 225 -16.97 -1.85 -3.70
N ARG A 226 -18.21 -1.49 -3.37
CA ARG A 226 -19.16 -0.83 -4.29
C ARG A 226 -18.59 0.44 -4.92
N HIS A 227 -17.71 1.13 -4.21
CA HIS A 227 -17.09 2.39 -4.64
C HIS A 227 -15.56 2.31 -4.50
N PRO A 228 -14.86 1.61 -5.42
CA PRO A 228 -13.43 1.35 -5.30
C PRO A 228 -12.58 2.64 -5.37
N LYS A 229 -13.00 3.63 -6.18
CA LYS A 229 -12.33 4.94 -6.23
C LYS A 229 -12.36 5.66 -4.87
N GLN A 230 -13.53 5.67 -4.21
CA GLN A 230 -13.66 6.29 -2.89
C GLN A 230 -12.87 5.53 -1.83
N ALA A 231 -12.91 4.19 -1.86
CA ALA A 231 -12.12 3.35 -0.97
C ALA A 231 -10.62 3.64 -1.10
N PHE A 232 -10.13 3.82 -2.33
CA PHE A 232 -8.74 4.19 -2.61
C PHE A 232 -8.38 5.58 -2.05
N ASP A 233 -9.23 6.59 -2.25
CA ASP A 233 -8.99 7.93 -1.72
C ASP A 233 -8.92 7.93 -0.18
N VAL A 234 -9.78 7.15 0.49
CA VAL A 234 -9.74 6.95 1.94
C VAL A 234 -8.48 6.21 2.37
N MET A 235 -8.05 5.18 1.63
CA MET A 235 -6.81 4.44 1.88
C MET A 235 -5.58 5.37 1.81
N VAL A 236 -5.50 6.19 0.76
CA VAL A 236 -4.41 7.18 0.60
C VAL A 236 -4.42 8.20 1.74
N ALA A 237 -5.59 8.69 2.15
CA ALA A 237 -5.71 9.61 3.27
C ALA A 237 -5.24 8.99 4.59
N ALA A 238 -5.63 7.75 4.88
CA ALA A 238 -5.19 7.02 6.07
C ALA A 238 -3.67 6.77 6.07
N ALA A 239 -3.10 6.33 4.94
CA ALA A 239 -1.67 6.11 4.81
C ALA A 239 -0.87 7.41 4.97
N ARG A 240 -1.36 8.53 4.40
CA ARG A 240 -0.75 9.86 4.58
C ARG A 240 -0.79 10.33 6.02
N LYS A 241 -1.92 10.18 6.70
CA LYS A 241 -2.03 10.51 8.12
C LYS A 241 -1.01 9.71 8.93
N LEU A 242 -0.95 8.40 8.73
CA LEU A 242 -0.04 7.53 9.46
C LEU A 242 1.44 7.91 9.24
N SER A 243 1.81 8.20 7.99
CA SER A 243 3.16 8.66 7.62
C SER A 243 3.52 9.99 8.28
N GLN A 244 2.58 10.92 8.39
CA GLN A 244 2.82 12.22 9.02
C GLN A 244 2.95 12.12 10.54
N GLU A 245 2.08 11.36 11.19
CA GLU A 245 2.06 11.24 12.66
C GLU A 245 3.21 10.41 13.22
N LEU A 246 3.67 9.39 12.47
CA LEU A 246 4.71 8.47 12.92
C LEU A 246 6.06 8.65 12.20
N ASN A 247 6.27 9.77 11.50
CA ASN A 247 7.49 10.03 10.71
C ASN A 247 7.82 8.91 9.72
N GLY A 248 6.81 8.38 9.03
CA GLY A 248 6.97 7.36 8.00
C GLY A 248 7.18 7.93 6.60
N GLU A 249 7.69 7.10 5.71
CA GLU A 249 7.75 7.31 4.26
C GLU A 249 6.68 6.49 3.55
N LEU A 250 5.95 7.14 2.66
CA LEU A 250 4.98 6.47 1.79
C LEU A 250 5.68 5.88 0.58
N LYS A 251 5.43 4.59 0.34
CA LYS A 251 5.92 3.86 -0.81
C LYS A 251 4.79 3.17 -1.57
N ASP A 252 4.99 3.00 -2.87
CA ASP A 252 4.09 2.27 -3.75
C ASP A 252 4.38 0.76 -3.75
N ASP A 253 3.68 0.01 -4.61
CA ASP A 253 3.85 -1.44 -4.76
C ASP A 253 5.27 -1.86 -5.16
N GLN A 254 5.99 -0.99 -5.87
CA GLN A 254 7.38 -1.19 -6.29
C GLN A 254 8.40 -0.65 -5.27
N ARG A 255 7.97 -0.29 -4.06
CA ARG A 255 8.79 0.34 -3.02
C ARG A 255 9.45 1.66 -3.48
N SER A 256 8.86 2.32 -4.45
CA SER A 256 9.23 3.67 -4.88
C SER A 256 8.43 4.71 -4.11
N VAL A 257 8.90 5.95 -4.08
CA VAL A 257 8.23 7.03 -3.33
C VAL A 257 6.85 7.29 -3.91
N LEU A 258 5.83 7.33 -3.04
CA LEU A 258 4.45 7.58 -3.46
C LEU A 258 4.25 9.05 -3.84
N THR A 259 4.27 9.34 -5.14
CA THR A 259 4.05 10.69 -5.70
C THR A 259 2.58 10.96 -6.03
N ALA A 260 2.23 12.23 -6.27
CA ALA A 260 0.91 12.58 -6.78
C ALA A 260 0.60 11.93 -8.14
N GLN A 261 1.62 11.75 -8.98
CA GLN A 261 1.51 11.06 -10.26
C GLN A 261 1.17 9.58 -10.08
N THR A 262 1.85 8.88 -9.16
CA THR A 262 1.58 7.46 -8.86
C THR A 262 0.17 7.27 -8.31
N ILE A 263 -0.30 8.19 -7.46
CA ILE A 263 -1.67 8.16 -6.94
C ILE A 263 -2.69 8.32 -8.07
N GLU A 264 -2.46 9.25 -8.99
CA GLU A 264 -3.38 9.45 -10.12
C GLU A 264 -3.35 8.26 -11.09
N HIS A 265 -2.18 7.66 -11.31
CA HIS A 265 -2.05 6.43 -12.07
C HIS A 265 -2.87 5.28 -11.46
N TYR A 266 -2.84 5.11 -10.14
CA TYR A 266 -3.71 4.13 -9.47
C TYR A 266 -5.20 4.45 -9.61
N ARG A 267 -5.60 5.73 -9.55
CA ARG A 267 -7.00 6.11 -9.82
C ARG A 267 -7.44 5.72 -11.23
N GLN A 268 -6.59 5.96 -12.22
CA GLN A 268 -6.87 5.60 -13.61
C GLN A 268 -7.01 4.08 -13.78
N ARG A 269 -6.12 3.30 -13.16
CA ARG A 269 -6.20 1.83 -13.16
C ARG A 269 -7.53 1.32 -12.59
N ILE A 270 -8.01 1.90 -11.49
CA ILE A 270 -9.32 1.56 -10.90
C ILE A 270 -10.44 1.83 -11.89
N VAL A 271 -10.47 3.01 -12.51
CA VAL A 271 -11.51 3.39 -13.49
C VAL A 271 -11.48 2.48 -14.72
N GLU A 272 -10.29 2.12 -15.21
CA GLU A 272 -10.13 1.20 -16.33
C GLU A 272 -10.60 -0.21 -15.98
N PHE A 273 -10.32 -0.67 -14.76
CA PHE A 273 -10.85 -1.93 -14.24
C PHE A 273 -12.39 -1.92 -14.18
N GLU A 274 -13.00 -0.86 -13.64
CA GLU A 274 -14.47 -0.71 -13.61
C GLU A 274 -15.07 -0.73 -15.03
N ARG A 275 -14.43 -0.07 -16.00
CA ARG A 275 -14.86 -0.06 -17.40
C ARG A 275 -14.79 -1.45 -18.05
N ARG A 276 -13.70 -2.20 -17.80
CA ARG A 276 -13.54 -3.58 -18.29
C ARG A 276 -14.58 -4.50 -17.68
N ALA A 277 -14.78 -4.42 -16.37
CA ALA A 277 -15.78 -5.21 -15.64
C ALA A 277 -17.22 -4.97 -16.16
N LEU A 278 -17.59 -3.72 -16.48
CA LEU A 278 -18.90 -3.40 -17.07
C LEU A 278 -19.08 -3.95 -18.48
N THR A 279 -17.99 -4.05 -19.26
CA THR A 279 -18.02 -4.57 -20.64
C THR A 279 -18.12 -6.09 -20.67
N GLN A 280 -17.46 -6.78 -19.73
CA GLN A 280 -17.46 -8.24 -19.63
C GLN A 280 -18.76 -8.83 -19.04
N LYS A 281 -19.57 -7.98 -18.37
CA LYS A 281 -20.85 -8.37 -17.75
C LYS A 281 -22.06 -8.20 -18.69
N ARG A 282 -21.86 -7.66 -19.90
CA ARG A 282 -22.89 -7.52 -20.95
C ARG A 282 -22.89 -8.72 -21.89
#